data_AF-A0A7Y5KCT0-F1
#
_entry.id   AF-A0A7Y5KCT0-F1
#
_cell.length_a   1.000
_cell.length_b   1.000
_cell.length_c   1.000
_cell.angle_alpha   90.00
_cell.angle_beta   90.00
_cell.angle_gamma   90.00
#
_symmetry.space_group_name_H-M   'P 1'
#
loop_
_entity.id
_entity.type
_entity.pdbx_description
1 polymer ?
#
loop_
_entity_poly.entity_id
_entity_poly.type
_entity_poly.pdbx_seq_one_letter_code
_entity_poly.pdbx_strand_id
1 'polypeptide(L)' 'MDEQFLTGCWPLTTDKGDLHMRAILKLVMSTLLVAIAAWAQTPGVGNIAPDFTHASLDHGQIKLSDYRGKVVYLFFLGHN' A
#
# COMPACT_ATOMS: atom_id res chain seq x y z
N MET A 1 -44.29 -10.16 -44.71
CA MET A 1 -43.65 -8.98 -44.10
C MET A 1 -43.65 -9.30 -42.63
N ASP A 2 -42.57 -9.91 -42.15
CA ASP A 2 -42.51 -10.53 -40.82
C ASP A 2 -41.25 -10.04 -40.10
N GLU A 3 -41.36 -8.89 -39.43
CA GLU A 3 -40.34 -8.28 -38.56
C GLU A 3 -40.69 -8.51 -37.08
N GLN A 4 -40.68 -9.75 -36.57
CA GLN A 4 -40.89 -10.00 -35.12
C GLN A 4 -40.08 -11.17 -34.53
N PHE A 5 -39.14 -11.76 -35.26
CA PHE A 5 -38.18 -12.72 -34.72
C PHE A 5 -36.82 -12.29 -35.27
N LEU A 6 -35.91 -11.66 -34.54
CA LEU A 6 -35.09 -12.28 -33.50
C LEU A 6 -34.43 -11.17 -32.66
N THR A 7 -35.19 -10.52 -31.78
CA THR A 7 -34.60 -9.83 -30.64
C THR A 7 -34.18 -10.84 -29.59
N GLY A 8 -32.89 -10.86 -29.29
CA GLY A 8 -32.39 -11.07 -27.93
C GLY A 8 -32.53 -12.47 -27.35
N CYS A 9 -31.58 -13.34 -27.65
CA CYS A 9 -31.14 -14.37 -26.71
C CYS A 9 -29.66 -14.69 -26.98
N TRP A 10 -28.77 -13.81 -26.51
CA TRP A 10 -27.38 -14.20 -26.30
C TRP A 10 -27.35 -15.21 -25.15
N PRO A 11 -26.83 -16.43 -25.34
CA PRO A 11 -26.60 -17.31 -24.22
C PRO A 11 -25.33 -16.83 -23.53
N LEU A 12 -25.47 -16.16 -22.39
CA LEU A 12 -24.40 -16.05 -21.41
C LEU A 12 -24.19 -17.45 -20.81
N THR A 13 -23.56 -18.35 -21.58
CA THR A 13 -23.04 -19.59 -21.03
C THR A 13 -21.85 -19.20 -20.15
N THR A 14 -22.13 -18.99 -18.87
CA THR A 14 -21.08 -18.96 -17.86
C THR A 14 -20.51 -20.37 -17.77
N ASP A 15 -19.43 -20.60 -18.51
CA ASP A 15 -18.65 -21.83 -18.41
C ASP A 15 -18.03 -21.91 -17.01
N LYS A 16 -18.03 -23.09 -16.41
CA LYS A 16 -17.52 -23.32 -15.04
C LYS A 16 -16.05 -22.92 -14.91
N GLY A 17 -15.29 -22.94 -16.02
CA GLY A 17 -13.91 -22.45 -16.11
C GLY A 17 -13.75 -20.94 -15.90
N ASP A 18 -14.71 -20.12 -16.33
CA ASP A 18 -14.68 -18.65 -16.17
C ASP A 18 -14.83 -18.25 -14.70
N LEU A 19 -15.71 -18.96 -13.98
CA LEU A 19 -15.94 -18.70 -12.56
C LEU A 19 -14.70 -19.01 -11.72
N HIS A 20 -14.00 -20.10 -12.04
CA HIS A 20 -12.79 -20.51 -11.34
C HIS A 20 -11.65 -19.53 -11.59
N MET A 21 -11.44 -19.11 -12.84
CA MET A 21 -10.38 -18.17 -13.20
C MET A 21 -10.60 -16.78 -12.59
N ARG A 22 -11.84 -16.28 -12.56
CA ARG A 22 -12.18 -15.00 -11.91
C ARG A 22 -12.12 -15.08 -10.39
N ALA A 23 -12.48 -16.22 -9.79
CA ALA A 23 -12.34 -16.46 -8.36
C ALA A 23 -10.86 -16.50 -7.94
N ILE A 24 -10.02 -17.18 -8.73
CA ILE A 24 -8.56 -17.23 -8.50
C ILE A 24 -7.95 -15.83 -8.65
N LEU A 25 -8.31 -15.07 -9.69
CA LEU A 25 -7.81 -13.71 -9.88
C LEU A 25 -8.16 -12.79 -8.69
N LYS A 26 -9.39 -12.89 -8.18
CA LYS A 26 -9.82 -12.15 -6.99
C LYS A 26 -9.05 -12.58 -5.75
N LEU A 27 -8.81 -13.88 -5.56
CA LEU A 27 -8.07 -14.41 -4.42
C LEU A 27 -6.60 -13.98 -4.47
N VAL A 28 -5.96 -14.03 -5.65
CA VAL A 28 -4.57 -13.58 -5.85
C VAL A 28 -4.44 -12.07 -5.66
N MET A 29 -5.35 -11.26 -6.21
CA MET A 29 -5.31 -9.81 -6.00
C MET A 29 -5.57 -9.43 -4.54
N SER A 30 -6.47 -10.16 -3.86
CA SER A 30 -6.73 -9.97 -2.44
C SER A 30 -5.53 -10.33 -1.58
N THR A 31 -4.82 -11.43 -1.86
CA THR A 31 -3.61 -11.80 -1.11
C THR A 31 -2.45 -10.86 -1.40
N LEU A 32 -2.32 -10.40 -2.65
CA LEU A 32 -1.31 -9.40 -3.03
C LEU A 32 -1.51 -8.07 -2.30
N LEU A 33 -2.76 -7.61 -2.11
CA LEU A 33 -3.06 -6.39 -1.37
C LEU A 33 -2.72 -6.47 0.13
N VAL A 34 -2.84 -7.65 0.75
CA VAL A 34 -2.51 -7.84 2.17
C VAL A 34 -0.99 -7.85 2.41
N ALA A 35 -0.20 -8.36 1.46
CA ALA A 35 1.25 -8.45 1.61
C ALA A 35 1.97 -7.09 1.64
N ILE A 36 1.43 -6.07 0.95
CA ILE A 36 2.04 -4.73 0.87
C ILE A 36 1.92 -3.93 2.18
N ALA A 37 0.90 -4.21 3.00
CA ALA A 37 0.65 -3.49 4.24
C ALA A 37 1.56 -3.93 5.42
N ALA A 38 2.26 -5.07 5.28
CA ALA A 38 2.98 -5.70 6.39
C ALA A 38 4.31 -5.00 6.79
N TRP A 39 4.70 -3.93 6.10
CA TRP A 39 6.01 -3.29 6.28
C TRP A 39 5.95 -1.93 7.00
N ALA A 40 4.76 -1.52 7.45
CA ALA A 40 4.63 -0.34 8.30
C ALA A 40 5.00 -0.72 9.74
N GLN A 41 6.29 -0.63 10.08
CA GLN A 41 6.70 -0.76 11.48
C GLN A 41 6.17 0.43 12.27
N THR A 42 5.30 0.18 13.23
CA THR A 42 4.90 1.19 14.20
C THR A 42 6.11 1.53 15.08
N PRO A 43 6.48 2.81 15.21
CA PRO A 43 7.54 3.21 16.13
C PRO A 43 7.21 2.74 17.54
N GLY A 44 8.16 2.07 18.20
CA GLY A 44 7.98 1.47 19.52
C GLY A 44 9.28 1.51 20.32
N VAL A 45 9.16 1.42 21.64
CA VAL A 45 10.33 1.39 22.54
C VAL A 45 11.17 0.15 22.26
N GLY A 46 12.48 0.32 22.12
CA GLY A 46 13.43 -0.76 21.81
C GLY A 46 13.64 -1.03 20.32
N ASN A 47 12.78 -0.50 19.44
CA ASN A 47 13.00 -0.54 18.00
C ASN A 47 14.04 0.51 17.58
N ILE A 48 14.74 0.27 16.48
CA ILE A 48 15.62 1.26 15.87
C ILE A 48 14.76 2.44 15.41
N ALA A 49 15.13 3.65 15.82
CA ALA A 49 14.44 4.86 15.39
C ALA A 49 14.48 5.00 13.85
N PRO A 50 13.37 5.41 13.20
CA PRO A 50 13.34 5.65 11.76
C PRO A 50 14.40 6.68 11.34
N ASP A 51 15.08 6.42 10.22
CA ASP A 51 16.06 7.36 9.70
C ASP A 51 15.38 8.59 9.12
N PHE A 52 16.02 9.75 9.25
CA PHE A 52 15.52 11.00 8.69
C PHE A 52 16.67 11.92 8.31
N THR A 53 16.36 12.83 7.39
CA THR A 53 17.23 13.95 7.03
C THR A 53 16.44 15.25 7.12
N HIS A 54 17.04 16.32 7.64
CA HIS A 54 16.38 17.61 7.80
C HIS A 54 17.35 18.76 7.49
N ALA A 55 16.82 19.89 7.03
CA ALA A 55 17.61 21.10 6.83
C ALA A 55 17.98 21.72 8.19
N SER A 56 19.26 22.02 8.40
CA SER A 56 19.72 22.75 9.57
C SER A 56 19.50 24.25 9.39
N LEU A 57 19.31 24.97 10.50
CA LEU A 57 19.28 26.43 10.51
C LEU A 57 20.63 27.03 10.12
N ASP A 58 21.73 26.33 10.39
CA ASP A 58 23.10 26.77 10.08
C ASP A 58 23.49 26.49 8.61
N HIS A 59 22.51 26.42 7.70
CA HIS A 59 22.73 26.19 6.27
C HIS A 59 23.43 24.84 5.96
N GLY A 60 22.91 23.76 6.55
CA GLY A 60 23.41 22.39 6.35
C GLY A 60 22.31 21.34 6.32
N GLN A 61 22.68 20.06 6.29
CA GLN A 61 21.75 18.93 6.44
C GLN A 61 22.13 18.13 7.69
N ILE A 62 21.14 17.81 8.52
CA ILE A 62 21.29 16.88 9.63
C ILE A 62 20.70 15.52 9.26
N LYS A 63 21.36 14.44 9.64
CA LYS A 63 20.87 13.07 9.52
C LYS A 63 20.92 12.37 10.86
N LEU A 64 19.95 11.49 11.15
CA LEU A 64 19.96 10.75 12.41
C LEU A 64 21.18 9.83 12.53
N SER A 65 21.66 9.28 11.41
CA SER A 65 22.88 8.46 11.32
C SER A 65 24.13 9.13 11.89
N ASP A 66 24.20 10.45 11.83
CA ASP A 66 25.40 11.20 12.24
C ASP A 66 25.53 11.26 13.77
N TYR A 67 24.48 10.87 14.49
CA TYR A 67 24.40 10.87 15.95
C TYR A 67 24.40 9.46 16.56
N ARG A 68 24.81 8.43 15.81
CA ARG A 68 24.95 7.07 16.35
C ARG A 68 25.85 7.04 17.60
N GLY A 69 25.45 6.27 18.60
CA GLY A 69 26.15 6.19 19.90
C GLY A 69 25.87 7.36 20.84
N LYS A 70 25.05 8.34 20.44
CA LYS A 70 24.59 9.44 21.30
C LYS A 70 23.11 9.29 21.62
N VAL A 71 22.70 9.81 22.77
CA VAL A 71 21.28 9.98 23.11
C VAL A 71 20.75 11.20 22.35
N VAL A 72 19.67 11.02 21.61
CA VAL A 72 19.05 12.07 20.77
C VAL A 72 17.61 12.28 21.23
N TYR A 73 17.21 13.54 21.35
CA TYR A 73 15.83 13.93 21.67
C TYR A 73 15.25 14.71 20.49
N LEU A 74 14.10 14.26 19.98
CA LEU A 74 13.38 14.94 18.91
C LEU A 74 12.22 15.71 19.52
N PHE A 75 12.22 17.03 19.31
CA PHE A 75 11.19 17.92 19.79
C PHE A 75 10.45 18.52 18.61
N PHE A 76 9.17 18.18 18.46
CA PHE A 76 8.33 18.65 17.36
C PHE A 76 7.57 19.90 17.78
N LEU A 77 7.88 21.03 17.13
CA LEU A 77 7.17 22.29 17.28
C LEU A 77 6.12 22.42 16.18
N GLY A 78 4.86 22.67 16.55
CA GLY A 78 3.80 23.00 15.61
C GLY A 78 3.75 24.50 15.36
N HIS A 79 3.67 24.91 14.09
CA HIS A 79 3.30 26.28 13.71
C HIS A 79 1.93 26.22 13.01
N ASN A 80 1.00 27.09 13.44
CA ASN A 80 -0.38 27.13 12.98
C ASN A 80 -0.58 28.09 11.81
#